data_AF-A0A2N3WEB3-F1
#
_entry.id   AF-A0A2N3WEB3-F1
#
_cell.length_a   1.000
_cell.length_b   1.000
_cell.length_c   1.000
_cell.angle_alpha   90.00
_cell.angle_beta   90.00
_cell.angle_gamma   90.00
#
_symmetry.space_group_name_H-M   'P 1'
#
loop_
_entity.id
_entity.type
_entity.pdbx_description
1 polymer ?
#
loop_
_entity_poly.entity_id
_entity_poly.type
_entity_poly.pdbx_seq_one_letter_code
_entity_poly.pdbx_strand_id
1 'polypeptide(L)'
;MSYIKLQGHYTEQTPGGLDLGTINQTVQLGNGTAVELPAPFLPINQHLAIAPVITADGDSAARIDFGRWSPLRYGGDGLAFFPCNFHRQDVAVRVARAFDADPAADWDDTYDQKIAWLHAWGDENGFRFA
;
A
#
# COMPACT_ATOMS: atom_id res chain seq x y z
N MET A 1 -3.05 -6.87 -25.77
CA MET A 1 -2.25 -7.44 -24.66
C MET A 1 -2.08 -6.34 -23.62
N SER A 2 -2.56 -6.57 -22.40
CA SER A 2 -2.36 -5.67 -21.27
C SER A 2 -1.17 -6.15 -20.44
N TYR A 3 -0.24 -5.25 -20.11
CA TYR A 3 0.88 -5.52 -19.22
C TYR A 3 0.86 -4.52 -18.07
N ILE A 4 1.35 -4.93 -16.91
CA ILE A 4 1.52 -4.07 -15.74
C ILE A 4 3.00 -4.02 -15.42
N LYS A 5 3.57 -2.81 -15.32
CA LYS A 5 4.95 -2.59 -14.86
C LYS A 5 4.91 -2.11 -13.43
N LEU A 6 5.50 -2.88 -12.54
CA LEU A 6 5.70 -2.53 -11.14
C LEU A 6 7.01 -1.78 -10.97
N GLN A 7 7.05 -0.85 -10.02
CA GLN A 7 8.26 -0.21 -9.55
C GLN A 7 8.78 -0.95 -8.31
N GLY A 8 10.10 -1.01 -8.14
CA GLY A 8 10.75 -1.54 -6.93
C GLY A 8 11.52 -0.49 -6.14
N HIS A 9 11.56 0.74 -6.66
CA HIS A 9 12.17 1.91 -6.03
C HIS A 9 11.38 3.15 -6.44
N TYR A 10 11.50 4.21 -5.64
CA TYR A 10 11.04 5.54 -5.98
C TYR A 10 12.21 6.51 -5.89
N THR A 11 12.06 7.64 -6.60
CA THR A 11 12.99 8.75 -6.52
C THR A 11 12.25 10.00 -6.11
N GLU A 12 12.84 10.78 -5.21
CA GLU A 12 12.28 12.03 -4.73
C GLU A 12 13.29 13.15 -4.88
N GLN A 13 12.87 14.28 -5.44
CA GLN A 13 13.74 15.43 -5.58
C GLN A 13 13.70 16.25 -4.29
N THR A 14 14.86 16.45 -3.68
CA THR A 14 15.03 17.23 -2.45
C THR A 14 15.89 18.48 -2.72
N PRO A 15 15.89 19.50 -1.84
CA PRO A 15 16.79 20.64 -1.97
C PRO A 15 18.28 20.25 -2.06
N GLY A 16 18.65 19.07 -1.52
CA GLY A 16 20.01 18.53 -1.53
C GLY A 16 20.33 17.61 -2.72
N GLY A 17 19.36 17.26 -3.57
CA GLY A 17 19.58 16.41 -4.72
C GLY A 17 18.42 15.46 -5.03
N LEU A 18 18.77 14.20 -5.32
CA LEU A 18 17.84 13.13 -5.61
C LEU A 18 17.97 12.04 -4.54
N ASP A 19 16.89 11.80 -3.82
CA ASP A 19 16.79 10.69 -2.88
C ASP A 19 16.24 9.47 -3.61
N LEU A 20 16.85 8.31 -3.35
CA LEU A 20 16.42 7.02 -3.86
C LEU A 20 15.92 6.18 -2.68
N GLY A 21 14.67 5.74 -2.73
CA GLY A 21 14.06 4.93 -1.70
C GLY A 21 13.42 3.65 -2.23
N THR A 22 13.14 2.71 -1.34
CA THR A 22 12.40 1.49 -1.62
C THR A 22 11.32 1.31 -0.56
N ILE A 23 10.19 0.73 -0.94
CA ILE A 23 9.19 0.29 0.02
C ILE A 23 9.60 -1.10 0.47
N ASN A 24 10.29 -1.23 1.60
CA ASN A 24 10.65 -2.54 2.13
C ASN A 24 9.50 -3.14 2.92
N GLN A 25 9.25 -4.42 2.73
CA GLN A 25 8.36 -5.21 3.59
C GLN A 25 9.12 -6.37 4.22
N THR A 26 8.82 -6.60 5.50
CA THR A 26 9.29 -7.75 6.25
C THR A 26 8.19 -8.78 6.36
N VAL A 27 8.43 -9.98 5.86
CA VAL A 27 7.53 -11.12 5.93
C VAL A 27 8.12 -12.16 6.87
N GLN A 28 7.37 -12.57 7.88
CA GLN A 28 7.75 -13.66 8.77
C GLN A 28 7.27 -15.00 8.20
N LEU A 29 8.20 -15.89 7.86
CA LEU A 29 7.90 -17.24 7.39
C LEU A 29 7.45 -18.15 8.54
N GLY A 30 6.81 -19.28 8.22
CA GLY A 30 6.33 -20.25 9.22
C GLY A 30 7.44 -20.86 10.08
N ASN A 31 8.68 -20.90 9.59
CA ASN A 31 9.86 -21.35 10.33
C ASN A 31 10.49 -20.27 11.25
N GLY A 32 9.89 -19.08 11.32
CA GLY A 32 10.39 -17.95 12.11
C GLY A 32 11.47 -17.10 11.41
N THR A 33 11.79 -17.39 10.15
CA THR A 33 12.71 -16.56 9.36
C THR A 33 12.02 -15.26 8.93
N ALA A 34 12.67 -14.13 9.18
CA ALA A 34 12.26 -12.84 8.62
C ALA A 34 12.89 -12.64 7.23
N VAL A 35 12.05 -12.44 6.21
CA VAL A 35 12.47 -12.07 4.86
C VAL A 35 12.16 -10.61 4.65
N GLU A 36 13.19 -9.80 4.41
CA GLU A 36 13.04 -8.41 3.98
C GLU A 36 13.20 -8.32 2.46
N LEU A 37 12.24 -7.68 1.78
CA LEU A 37 12.28 -7.49 0.34
C LEU A 37 11.68 -6.14 -0.09
N PRO A 38 12.14 -5.55 -1.21
CA PRO A 38 11.45 -4.43 -1.83
C PRO A 38 10.08 -4.87 -2.34
N ALA A 39 9.02 -4.29 -1.78
CA ALA A 39 7.66 -4.51 -2.24
C ALA A 39 7.47 -3.84 -3.61
N PRO A 40 7.04 -4.59 -4.65
CA PRO A 40 6.69 -3.97 -5.90
C PRO A 40 5.44 -3.09 -5.72
N PHE A 41 5.34 -1.98 -6.43
CA PHE A 41 4.19 -1.08 -6.32
C PHE A 41 3.82 -0.42 -7.64
N LEU A 42 2.61 0.12 -7.69
CA LEU A 42 2.11 0.97 -8.77
C LEU A 42 1.90 2.39 -8.24
N PRO A 43 2.69 3.38 -8.70
CA PRO A 43 2.50 4.76 -8.29
C PRO A 43 1.17 5.29 -8.82
N ILE A 44 0.45 6.00 -7.95
CA ILE A 44 -0.73 6.79 -8.27
C ILE A 44 -0.32 8.25 -8.51
N ASN A 45 0.57 8.78 -7.65
CA ASN A 45 1.20 10.09 -7.77
C ASN A 45 2.62 10.03 -7.16
N GLN A 46 3.22 11.19 -6.81
CA GLN A 46 4.59 11.26 -6.26
C GLN A 46 4.76 10.56 -4.90
N HIS A 47 3.70 10.52 -4.07
CA HIS A 47 3.76 10.01 -2.69
C HIS A 47 2.76 8.88 -2.42
N LEU A 48 1.90 8.55 -3.38
CA LEU A 48 0.79 7.62 -3.20
C LEU A 48 0.92 6.46 -4.18
N ALA A 49 0.72 5.23 -3.70
CA ALA A 49 0.75 4.02 -4.51
C ALA A 49 -0.24 2.96 -4.00
N ILE A 50 -0.33 1.87 -4.77
CA ILE A 50 -0.84 0.59 -4.29
C ILE A 50 0.23 -0.49 -4.50
N ALA A 51 0.28 -1.46 -3.59
CA ALA A 51 1.14 -2.64 -3.70
C ALA A 51 0.29 -3.93 -3.65
N PRO A 52 0.68 -5.01 -4.36
CA PRO A 52 0.11 -6.32 -4.11
C PRO A 52 0.47 -6.79 -2.71
N VAL A 53 -0.42 -7.56 -2.09
CA VAL A 53 -0.19 -8.11 -0.75
C VAL A 53 0.96 -9.12 -0.79
N ILE A 54 1.94 -8.98 0.10
CA ILE A 54 3.02 -9.96 0.28
C ILE A 54 2.78 -10.71 1.59
N THR A 55 2.74 -12.04 1.51
CA THR A 55 2.47 -12.91 2.67
C THR A 55 3.42 -14.08 2.69
N ALA A 56 3.60 -14.71 3.85
CA ALA A 56 4.30 -15.99 3.93
C ALA A 56 3.51 -17.06 3.17
N ASP A 57 4.24 -17.95 2.53
CA ASP A 57 3.75 -19.16 1.88
C ASP A 57 4.50 -20.35 2.48
N GLY A 58 3.99 -20.80 3.63
CA GLY A 58 4.61 -21.83 4.46
C GLY A 58 5.93 -21.38 5.10
N ASP A 59 6.86 -22.34 5.19
CA ASP A 59 8.09 -22.20 5.95
C ASP A 59 9.26 -21.61 5.15
N SER A 60 9.13 -21.52 3.83
CA SER A 60 10.28 -21.29 2.95
C SER A 60 10.07 -20.25 1.85
N ALA A 61 8.88 -19.67 1.72
CA ALA A 61 8.57 -18.75 0.62
C ALA A 61 7.75 -17.55 1.06
N ALA A 62 7.94 -16.43 0.36
CA ALA A 62 7.03 -15.29 0.37
C ALA A 62 6.26 -15.28 -0.95
N ARG A 63 4.94 -15.06 -0.88
CA ARG A 63 4.05 -14.97 -2.03
C ARG A 63 3.61 -13.53 -2.22
N ILE A 64 3.80 -13.04 -3.45
CA ILE A 64 3.23 -11.77 -3.93
C ILE A 64 1.86 -12.09 -4.56
N ASP A 65 0.79 -11.57 -3.95
CA ASP A 65 -0.59 -11.85 -4.32
C ASP A 65 -1.20 -10.66 -5.08
N PHE A 66 -1.25 -10.79 -6.41
CA PHE A 66 -1.87 -9.80 -7.31
C PHE A 66 -3.41 -9.80 -7.27
N GLY A 67 -4.03 -10.72 -6.52
CA GLY A 67 -5.46 -10.74 -6.27
C GLY A 67 -5.88 -9.85 -5.10
N ARG A 68 -4.94 -9.24 -4.38
CA ARG A 68 -5.19 -8.31 -3.27
C ARG A 68 -4.23 -7.12 -3.31
N TRP A 69 -4.76 -5.91 -3.15
CA TRP A 69 -4.01 -4.67 -3.29
C TRP A 69 -4.17 -3.78 -2.06
N SER A 70 -3.07 -3.24 -1.57
CA SER A 70 -3.02 -2.38 -0.39
C SER A 70 -2.63 -0.96 -0.81
N PRO A 71 -3.44 0.06 -0.51
CA PRO A 71 -3.02 1.45 -0.58
C PRO A 71 -1.87 1.73 0.38
N LEU A 72 -0.96 2.61 -0.04
CA LEU A 72 0.14 3.06 0.78
C LEU A 72 0.58 4.47 0.37
N ARG A 73 1.19 5.18 1.33
CA ARG A 73 1.89 6.45 1.13
C ARG A 73 3.39 6.25 1.39
N TYR A 74 4.22 6.87 0.58
CA TYR A 74 5.69 6.78 0.64
C TYR A 74 6.34 8.14 0.32
N GLY A 75 7.62 8.29 0.68
CA GLY A 75 8.42 9.49 0.41
C GLY A 75 9.15 9.99 1.65
N GLY A 76 9.58 11.25 1.64
CA GLY A 76 10.34 11.89 2.72
C GLY A 76 9.62 11.94 4.07
N ASP A 77 8.28 11.92 4.07
CA ASP A 77 7.46 11.87 5.28
C ASP A 77 7.37 10.45 5.89
N GLY A 78 7.93 9.45 5.22
CA GLY A 78 7.94 8.06 5.68
C GLY A 78 7.04 7.13 4.86
N LEU A 79 6.81 5.93 5.40
CA LEU A 79 6.04 4.86 4.78
C LEU A 79 4.83 4.53 5.66
N ALA A 80 3.63 4.67 5.09
CA ALA A 80 2.38 4.34 5.77
C ALA A 80 1.55 3.37 4.91
N PHE A 81 1.05 2.32 5.54
CA PHE A 81 0.16 1.35 4.90
C PHE A 81 -1.28 1.55 5.32
N PHE A 82 -2.19 1.32 4.39
CA PHE A 82 -3.60 1.23 4.69
C PHE A 82 -3.91 -0.14 5.32
N PRO A 83 -4.74 -0.21 6.37
CA PRO A 83 -4.95 -1.44 7.13
C PRO A 83 -5.75 -2.52 6.39
N CYS A 84 -6.38 -2.17 5.28
CA CYS A 84 -7.21 -3.06 4.48
C CYS A 84 -6.62 -3.31 3.09
N ASN A 85 -6.87 -4.52 2.61
CA ASN A 85 -6.50 -4.94 1.26
C ASN A 85 -7.77 -5.13 0.42
N PHE A 86 -7.68 -4.84 -0.87
CA PHE A 86 -8.83 -4.87 -1.78
C PHE A 86 -8.61 -5.87 -2.90
N HIS A 87 -9.65 -6.62 -3.26
CA HIS A 87 -9.59 -7.62 -4.34
C HIS A 87 -9.49 -7.03 -5.75
N ARG A 88 -9.59 -5.71 -5.86
CA ARG A 88 -9.65 -4.98 -7.12
C ARG A 88 -8.71 -3.80 -7.09
N GLN A 89 -7.82 -3.73 -8.08
CA GLN A 89 -6.85 -2.66 -8.23
C GLN A 89 -7.51 -1.28 -8.31
N ASP A 90 -8.61 -1.15 -9.05
CA ASP A 90 -9.32 0.12 -9.22
C ASP A 90 -9.98 0.60 -7.92
N VAL A 91 -10.45 -0.32 -7.07
CA VAL A 91 -10.98 0.01 -5.75
C VAL A 91 -9.86 0.50 -4.83
N ALA A 92 -8.71 -0.19 -4.80
CA ALA A 92 -7.56 0.26 -4.02
C ALA A 92 -7.09 1.66 -4.43
N VAL A 93 -7.05 1.97 -5.74
CA VAL A 93 -6.71 3.32 -6.24
C VAL A 93 -7.74 4.36 -5.79
N ARG A 94 -9.04 4.04 -5.85
CA ARG A 94 -10.10 4.96 -5.41
C ARG A 94 -10.01 5.26 -3.92
N VAL A 95 -9.82 4.22 -3.10
CA VAL A 95 -9.63 4.36 -1.65
C VAL A 95 -8.39 5.19 -1.35
N ALA A 96 -7.25 4.86 -1.97
CA ALA A 96 -6.00 5.60 -1.80
C ALA A 96 -6.19 7.10 -2.05
N ARG A 97 -6.81 7.46 -3.18
CA ARG A 97 -7.04 8.86 -3.57
C ARG A 97 -8.04 9.56 -2.66
N ALA A 98 -9.10 8.87 -2.24
CA ALA A 98 -10.11 9.44 -1.38
C ALA A 98 -9.55 9.71 0.02
N PHE A 99 -8.81 8.75 0.58
CA PHE A 99 -8.17 8.90 1.88
C PHE A 99 -7.14 10.03 1.88
N ASP A 100 -6.30 10.08 0.85
CA ASP A 100 -5.25 11.10 0.71
C ASP A 100 -5.78 12.53 0.49
N ALA A 101 -7.00 12.65 -0.04
CA ALA A 101 -7.65 13.93 -0.31
C ALA A 101 -8.59 14.40 0.81
N ASP A 102 -8.91 13.54 1.77
CA ASP A 102 -9.82 13.87 2.87
C ASP A 102 -9.06 14.62 3.98
N PRO A 103 -9.40 15.90 4.26
CA PRO A 103 -8.71 16.67 5.29
C PRO A 103 -8.96 16.17 6.71
N ALA A 104 -9.92 15.26 6.92
CA ALA A 104 -10.21 14.64 8.20
C ALA A 104 -9.50 13.29 8.42
N ALA A 105 -8.74 12.81 7.43
CA ALA A 105 -8.02 11.55 7.46
C ALA A 105 -6.51 11.76 7.49
N ASP A 106 -5.80 10.92 8.25
CA ASP A 106 -4.34 10.95 8.32
C ASP A 106 -3.74 9.55 8.07
N TRP A 107 -2.64 9.49 7.31
CA TRP A 107 -1.92 8.24 7.07
C TRP A 107 -1.25 7.68 8.33
N ASP A 108 -1.12 8.48 9.40
CA ASP A 108 -0.68 8.04 10.72
C ASP A 108 -1.85 7.69 11.67
N ASP A 109 -3.09 7.82 11.22
CA ASP A 109 -4.26 7.40 12.00
C ASP A 109 -4.14 5.95 12.46
N THR A 110 -4.73 5.67 13.62
CA THR A 110 -4.82 4.31 14.16
C THR A 110 -5.60 3.40 13.22
N TYR A 111 -5.40 2.09 13.40
CA TYR A 111 -6.16 1.07 12.68
C TYR A 111 -7.67 1.35 12.74
N ASP A 112 -8.22 1.57 13.94
CA ASP A 112 -9.65 1.76 14.15
C ASP A 112 -10.19 3.03 13.45
N GLN A 113 -9.43 4.13 13.48
CA GLN A 113 -9.80 5.37 12.78
C GLN A 113 -9.87 5.16 11.27
N LYS A 114 -8.87 4.50 10.69
CA LYS A 114 -8.84 4.19 9.25
C LYS A 114 -9.96 3.24 8.84
N ILE A 115 -10.29 2.26 9.68
CA ILE A 115 -11.43 1.36 9.45
C ILE A 115 -12.75 2.12 9.52
N ALA A 116 -12.93 2.98 10.52
CA ALA A 116 -14.14 3.80 10.66
C ALA A 116 -14.33 4.72 9.44
N TRP A 117 -13.25 5.37 9.00
CA TRP A 117 -13.25 6.17 7.77
C TRP A 117 -13.63 5.32 6.55
N LEU A 118 -13.04 4.12 6.40
CA LEU A 118 -13.29 3.26 5.25
C LEU A 118 -14.77 2.83 5.17
N HIS A 119 -15.38 2.52 6.31
CA HIS A 119 -16.81 2.20 6.37
C HIS A 119 -17.68 3.40 6.00
N ALA A 120 -17.41 4.58 6.57
CA ALA A 120 -18.17 5.80 6.27
C ALA A 120 -18.07 6.17 4.78
N TRP A 121 -16.85 6.20 4.24
CA TRP A 121 -16.60 6.46 2.83
C TRP A 121 -17.26 5.38 1.95
N GLY A 122 -17.19 4.12 2.35
CA GLY A 122 -17.79 2.99 1.66
C GLY A 122 -19.31 3.13 1.52
N ASP A 123 -19.99 3.42 2.63
CA ASP A 123 -21.44 3.59 2.66
C ASP A 123 -21.91 4.73 1.75
N GLU A 124 -21.17 5.84 1.71
CA GLU A 124 -21.46 6.98 0.83
C GLU A 124 -21.21 6.67 -0.65
N ASN A 125 -20.26 5.79 -0.96
CA ASN A 125 -19.80 5.51 -2.32
C ASN A 125 -20.31 4.17 -2.89
N GLY A 126 -21.22 3.50 -2.17
CA GLY A 126 -21.82 2.24 -2.59
C GLY A 126 -20.88 1.04 -2.50
N PHE A 127 -19.85 1.11 -1.65
CA PHE A 127 -18.96 0.00 -1.34
C PHE A 127 -19.26 -0.56 0.04
N ARG A 128 -19.51 -1.87 0.11
CA ARG A 128 -19.54 -2.59 1.38
C ARG A 128 -18.27 -3.40 1.53
N PHE A 129 -17.49 -3.07 2.55
CA PHE A 129 -16.32 -3.83 2.95
C PHE A 129 -16.77 -4.86 3.99
N ALA A 130 -16.38 -6.11 3.79
CA ALA A 130 -16.71 -7.24 4.65
C ALA A 130 -15.68 -7.40 5.77
#